data_AF-A0A4Z2HGS6-F1
#
_entry.id   AF-A0A4Z2HGS6-F1
#
_cell.length_a   1.000
_cell.length_b   1.000
_cell.length_c   1.000
_cell.angle_alpha   90.00
_cell.angle_beta   90.00
_cell.angle_gamma   90.00
#
_symmetry.space_group_name_H-M   'P 1'
#
loop_
_entity.id
_entity.type
_entity.pdbx_description
1 polymer ?
#
loop_
_entity_poly.entity_id
_entity_poly.type
_entity_poly.pdbx_seq_one_letter_code
_entity_poly.pdbx_strand_id
1 'polypeptide(L)'
;MRYFEMSILLVIVASSIALAAEDPVLRYFDYVFTGVFTFEMIIKMIDQGLILHDGSYFRDMWNILDFIVVVGALIAFALTNNKGRDIKTIKSLRVLRVLRPLKTIKRLPKLKAVFDCVVTSLKNVFNILIVYQLFMFIFAVIAVQLFKGKFFYCNDSSMNTEKECQGYYIDYGRDKKEVKRREWKRHEFHYDNVCWALLTLFTVSTGEGWPQ
;
A
#
# COMPACT_ATOMS: atom_id res chain seq x y z
N MET A 1 17.48 -10.25 -29.67
CA MET A 1 17.33 -9.79 -28.27
C MET A 1 16.75 -8.38 -28.16
N ARG A 2 17.37 -7.33 -28.71
CA ARG A 2 16.91 -5.92 -28.60
C ARG A 2 15.48 -5.63 -29.11
N TYR A 3 15.07 -6.26 -30.21
CA TYR A 3 13.71 -6.10 -30.77
C TYR A 3 12.63 -6.78 -29.91
N PHE A 4 12.96 -7.91 -29.30
CA PHE A 4 12.09 -8.63 -28.37
C PHE A 4 11.90 -7.86 -27.05
N GLU A 5 12.95 -7.14 -26.62
CA GLU A 5 12.88 -6.26 -25.45
C GLU A 5 12.05 -5.01 -25.72
N MET A 6 12.23 -4.36 -26.89
CA MET A 6 11.42 -3.21 -27.30
C MET A 6 9.94 -3.56 -27.47
N SER A 7 9.62 -4.73 -28.03
CA SER A 7 8.23 -5.16 -28.20
C SER A 7 7.55 -5.38 -26.85
N ILE A 8 8.25 -5.98 -25.87
CA ILE A 8 7.68 -6.22 -24.53
C ILE A 8 7.55 -4.91 -23.74
N LEU A 9 8.49 -3.98 -23.89
CA LEU A 9 8.42 -2.66 -23.26
C LEU A 9 7.22 -1.85 -23.77
N LEU A 10 7.03 -1.83 -25.10
CA LEU A 10 5.86 -1.21 -25.74
C LEU A 10 4.55 -1.85 -25.26
N VAL A 11 4.54 -3.17 -25.12
CA VAL A 11 3.42 -3.95 -24.60
C VAL A 11 3.07 -3.58 -23.15
N ILE A 12 4.07 -3.40 -22.27
CA ILE A 12 3.84 -3.03 -20.88
C ILE A 12 3.36 -1.59 -20.78
N VAL A 13 3.92 -0.68 -21.58
CA VAL A 13 3.48 0.73 -21.63
C VAL A 13 2.05 0.80 -22.16
N ALA A 14 1.73 0.08 -23.23
CA ALA A 14 0.37 -0.03 -23.76
C ALA A 14 -0.59 -0.65 -22.73
N SER A 15 -0.17 -1.67 -21.98
CA SER A 15 -0.95 -2.25 -20.87
C SER A 15 -1.16 -1.27 -19.71
N SER A 16 -0.19 -0.39 -19.44
CA SER A 16 -0.27 0.61 -18.38
C SER A 16 -1.20 1.76 -18.75
N ILE A 17 -1.13 2.22 -20.00
CA ILE A 17 -2.07 3.20 -20.58
C ILE A 17 -3.48 2.58 -20.63
N ALA A 18 -3.57 1.30 -20.99
CA ALA A 18 -4.82 0.58 -21.03
C ALA A 18 -5.49 0.44 -19.66
N LEU A 19 -4.69 0.19 -18.61
CA LEU A 19 -5.20 0.15 -17.24
C LEU A 19 -5.80 1.50 -16.81
N ALA A 20 -5.30 2.61 -17.34
CA ALA A 20 -5.80 3.95 -17.07
C ALA A 20 -7.07 4.31 -17.87
N ALA A 21 -7.34 3.63 -19.00
CA ALA A 21 -8.44 3.97 -19.91
C ALA A 21 -9.76 3.20 -19.67
N GLU A 22 -9.79 2.19 -18.79
CA GLU A 22 -10.99 1.39 -18.41
C GLU A 22 -11.91 0.93 -19.57
N ASP A 23 -11.38 0.66 -20.77
CA ASP A 23 -12.19 0.13 -21.89
C ASP A 23 -12.30 -1.41 -21.92
N PRO A 24 -13.44 -1.98 -22.36
CA PRO A 24 -13.67 -3.43 -22.37
C PRO A 24 -12.76 -4.20 -23.35
N VAL A 25 -12.35 -3.59 -24.46
CA VAL A 25 -11.40 -4.15 -25.43
C VAL A 25 -10.00 -4.35 -24.86
N LEU A 26 -9.63 -3.58 -23.83
CA LEU A 26 -8.30 -3.62 -23.20
C LEU A 26 -8.14 -4.79 -22.22
N ARG A 27 -9.24 -5.39 -21.77
CA ARG A 27 -9.20 -6.58 -20.89
C ARG A 27 -8.66 -7.81 -21.63
N TYR A 28 -8.82 -7.89 -22.95
CA TYR A 28 -8.27 -8.96 -23.76
C TYR A 28 -6.73 -8.89 -23.83
N PHE A 29 -6.18 -7.68 -24.00
CA PHE A 29 -4.73 -7.46 -23.98
C PHE A 29 -4.10 -7.85 -22.64
N ASP A 30 -4.77 -7.55 -21.53
CA ASP A 30 -4.34 -7.98 -20.20
C ASP A 30 -4.19 -9.50 -20.06
N TYR A 31 -5.08 -10.28 -20.69
CA TYR A 31 -5.00 -11.74 -20.70
C TYR A 31 -3.83 -12.23 -21.55
N VAL A 32 -3.64 -11.68 -22.75
CA VAL A 32 -2.52 -12.02 -23.64
C VAL A 32 -1.19 -11.74 -22.94
N PHE A 33 -1.05 -10.58 -22.30
CA PHE A 33 0.18 -10.24 -21.58
C PHE A 33 0.44 -11.15 -20.39
N THR A 34 -0.59 -11.47 -19.60
CA THR A 34 -0.45 -12.42 -18.49
C THR A 34 0.00 -13.80 -18.99
N GLY A 35 -0.53 -14.27 -20.12
CA GLY A 35 -0.10 -15.52 -20.75
C GLY A 35 1.36 -15.51 -21.18
N VAL A 36 1.78 -14.47 -21.92
CA VAL A 36 3.18 -14.31 -22.37
C VAL A 36 4.14 -14.24 -21.18
N PHE A 37 3.77 -13.52 -20.11
CA PHE A 37 4.62 -13.44 -18.92
C PHE A 37 4.69 -14.73 -18.13
N THR A 38 3.60 -15.50 -18.09
CA THR A 38 3.60 -16.83 -17.47
C THR A 38 4.55 -17.75 -18.22
N PHE A 39 4.53 -17.70 -19.56
CA PHE A 39 5.42 -18.48 -20.39
C PHE A 39 6.89 -18.06 -20.24
N GLU A 40 7.17 -16.75 -20.23
CA GLU A 40 8.51 -16.20 -19.95
C GLU A 40 9.05 -16.65 -18.58
N MET A 41 8.19 -16.66 -17.55
CA MET A 41 8.54 -17.11 -16.20
C MET A 41 8.90 -18.60 -16.19
N ILE A 42 8.11 -19.44 -16.85
CA ILE A 42 8.35 -20.90 -16.94
C ILE A 42 9.68 -21.19 -17.63
N ILE A 43 9.99 -20.51 -18.75
CA ILE A 43 11.26 -20.69 -19.46
C ILE A 43 12.44 -20.34 -18.55
N LYS A 44 12.38 -19.20 -17.85
CA LYS A 44 13.46 -18.79 -16.92
C LYS A 44 13.63 -19.76 -15.76
N MET A 45 12.52 -20.31 -15.26
CA MET A 45 12.55 -21.28 -14.17
C MET A 45 13.20 -22.61 -14.58
N ILE A 46 13.04 -23.00 -15.85
CA ILE A 46 13.68 -24.19 -16.43
C ILE A 46 15.18 -23.91 -16.69
N ASP A 47 15.51 -22.75 -17.26
CA ASP A 47 16.89 -22.38 -17.62
C ASP A 47 17.79 -22.15 -16.39
N GLN A 48 17.28 -21.47 -15.36
CA GLN A 48 18.05 -21.12 -14.16
C GLN A 48 18.00 -22.19 -13.05
N GLY A 49 17.11 -23.17 -13.19
CA GLY A 49 16.85 -24.17 -12.16
C GLY A 49 16.05 -23.63 -10.96
N LEU A 50 15.27 -24.52 -10.33
CA LEU A 50 14.37 -24.17 -9.22
C LEU A 50 15.11 -23.84 -7.93
N ILE A 51 15.93 -24.77 -7.39
CA ILE A 51 16.50 -24.65 -6.03
C ILE A 51 17.98 -25.13 -5.93
N LEU A 52 18.45 -26.03 -6.80
CA LEU A 52 19.70 -26.80 -6.58
C LEU A 52 20.95 -26.33 -7.36
N HIS A 53 20.85 -25.29 -8.19
CA HIS A 53 22.00 -24.75 -8.96
C HIS A 53 22.44 -23.38 -8.44
N ASP A 54 23.74 -23.06 -8.52
CA ASP A 54 24.36 -21.82 -8.01
C ASP A 54 23.80 -20.50 -8.62
N GLY A 55 22.93 -20.59 -9.62
CA GLY A 55 22.18 -19.48 -10.24
C GLY A 55 20.68 -19.48 -9.98
N SER A 56 20.24 -20.12 -8.89
CA SER A 56 18.82 -20.42 -8.61
C SER A 56 17.88 -19.20 -8.72
N TYR A 57 16.75 -19.40 -9.40
CA TYR A 57 15.76 -18.38 -9.70
C TYR A 57 15.34 -17.52 -8.48
N PHE A 58 15.25 -18.11 -7.29
CA PHE A 58 14.81 -17.43 -6.07
C PHE A 58 15.86 -16.56 -5.37
N ARG A 59 17.14 -16.57 -5.78
CA ARG A 59 18.15 -15.70 -5.15
C ARG A 59 18.09 -14.26 -5.66
N ASP A 60 17.53 -14.05 -6.85
CA ASP A 60 17.34 -12.74 -7.44
C ASP A 60 16.01 -12.11 -6.97
N MET A 61 16.09 -10.98 -6.26
CA MET A 61 14.93 -10.18 -5.83
C MET A 61 13.99 -9.84 -7.01
N TRP A 62 14.59 -9.61 -8.18
CA TRP A 62 13.90 -9.29 -9.42
C TRP A 62 13.17 -10.47 -10.07
N ASN A 63 13.53 -11.71 -9.75
CA ASN A 63 12.83 -12.92 -10.17
C ASN A 63 11.68 -13.23 -9.20
N ILE A 64 11.88 -13.02 -7.90
CA ILE A 64 10.80 -13.14 -6.89
C ILE A 64 9.65 -12.16 -7.18
N LEU A 65 9.96 -10.91 -7.53
CA LEU A 65 8.95 -9.94 -7.94
C LEU A 65 8.18 -10.39 -9.19
N ASP A 66 8.86 -11.00 -10.16
CA ASP A 66 8.25 -11.54 -11.39
C ASP A 66 7.24 -12.66 -11.06
N PHE A 67 7.65 -13.59 -10.18
CA PHE A 67 6.82 -14.68 -9.67
C PHE A 67 5.55 -14.17 -8.97
N ILE A 68 5.68 -13.21 -8.05
CA ILE A 68 4.53 -12.64 -7.30
C ILE A 68 3.52 -12.01 -8.27
N VAL A 69 3.99 -11.27 -9.27
CA VAL A 69 3.13 -10.62 -10.26
C VAL A 69 2.37 -11.65 -11.11
N VAL A 70 3.05 -12.70 -11.57
CA VAL A 70 2.44 -13.76 -12.40
C VAL A 70 1.44 -14.58 -11.58
N VAL A 71 1.82 -15.03 -10.38
CA VAL A 71 0.94 -15.79 -9.49
C VAL A 71 -0.28 -14.96 -9.08
N GLY A 72 -0.08 -13.70 -8.73
CA GLY A 72 -1.17 -12.77 -8.43
C GLY A 72 -2.15 -12.59 -9.59
N ALA A 73 -1.65 -12.51 -10.82
CA ALA A 73 -2.49 -12.41 -12.02
C ALA A 73 -3.26 -13.73 -12.31
N LEU A 74 -2.64 -14.89 -12.10
CA LEU A 74 -3.29 -16.20 -12.23
C LEU A 74 -4.39 -16.40 -11.18
N ILE A 75 -4.12 -16.03 -9.92
CA ILE A 75 -5.12 -16.04 -8.84
C ILE A 75 -6.28 -15.11 -9.20
N ALA A 76 -6.00 -13.92 -9.74
CA ALA A 76 -7.05 -13.00 -10.19
C ALA A 76 -7.93 -13.59 -11.29
N PHE A 77 -7.33 -14.31 -12.24
CA PHE A 77 -8.07 -14.98 -13.31
C PHE A 77 -8.96 -16.11 -12.76
N ALA A 78 -8.41 -16.97 -11.90
CA ALA A 78 -9.15 -18.07 -11.28
C ALA A 78 -10.32 -17.57 -10.41
N LEU A 79 -10.15 -16.41 -9.77
CA LEU A 79 -11.20 -15.76 -8.98
C LEU A 79 -12.27 -15.08 -9.83
N THR A 80 -11.91 -14.54 -11.00
CA THR A 80 -12.87 -13.92 -11.92
C THR A 80 -13.81 -14.96 -12.53
N ASN A 81 -13.33 -16.19 -12.76
CA ASN A 81 -14.16 -17.29 -13.28
C ASN A 81 -15.05 -17.95 -12.23
N ASN A 82 -14.74 -17.79 -10.94
CA ASN A 82 -15.58 -18.29 -9.85
C ASN A 82 -16.53 -17.20 -9.36
N LYS A 83 -17.80 -17.28 -9.79
CA LYS A 83 -18.86 -16.26 -9.65
C LYS A 83 -19.34 -15.97 -8.21
N GLY A 84 -18.55 -16.28 -7.18
CA GLY A 84 -19.02 -16.30 -5.79
C GLY A 84 -18.07 -15.78 -4.71
N ARG A 85 -17.05 -14.97 -5.03
CA ARG A 85 -16.10 -14.47 -4.01
C ARG A 85 -15.97 -12.95 -3.87
N ASP A 86 -15.71 -12.60 -2.62
CA ASP A 86 -15.70 -11.30 -1.96
C ASP A 86 -15.11 -10.13 -2.77
N ILE A 87 -15.81 -9.00 -2.77
CA ILE A 87 -15.44 -7.75 -3.49
C ILE A 87 -14.07 -7.22 -3.00
N LYS A 88 -13.71 -7.51 -1.75
CA LYS A 88 -12.41 -7.14 -1.17
C LYS A 88 -11.23 -7.80 -1.89
N THR A 89 -11.34 -9.09 -2.25
CA THR A 89 -10.25 -9.81 -2.94
C THR A 89 -10.05 -9.28 -4.35
N ILE A 90 -11.14 -8.93 -5.06
CA ILE A 90 -11.08 -8.35 -6.40
C ILE A 90 -10.37 -6.99 -6.39
N LYS A 91 -10.58 -6.17 -5.35
CA LYS A 91 -9.92 -4.86 -5.21
C LYS A 91 -8.40 -4.99 -4.97
N SER A 92 -7.97 -5.90 -4.10
CA SER A 92 -6.54 -6.15 -3.85
C SER A 92 -5.79 -6.68 -5.08
N LEU A 93 -6.45 -7.49 -5.92
CA LEU A 93 -5.85 -8.00 -7.16
C LEU A 93 -5.61 -6.92 -8.23
N ARG A 94 -6.38 -5.83 -8.21
CA ARG A 94 -6.13 -4.67 -9.08
C ARG A 94 -4.83 -3.95 -8.70
N VAL A 95 -4.50 -3.91 -7.41
CA VAL A 95 -3.25 -3.30 -6.90
C VAL A 95 -2.02 -4.02 -7.44
N LEU A 96 -2.08 -5.34 -7.63
CA LEU A 96 -0.97 -6.12 -8.21
C LEU A 96 -0.60 -5.69 -9.64
N ARG A 97 -1.53 -5.05 -10.39
CA ARG A 97 -1.24 -4.52 -11.72
C ARG A 97 -0.32 -3.30 -11.69
N VAL A 98 -0.31 -2.56 -10.58
CA VAL A 98 0.59 -1.40 -10.34
C VAL A 98 2.06 -1.85 -10.24
N LEU A 99 2.33 -3.14 -10.03
CA LEU A 99 3.68 -3.69 -10.01
C LEU A 99 4.24 -4.00 -11.41
N ARG A 100 3.41 -3.99 -12.48
CA ARG A 100 3.87 -4.31 -13.86
C ARG A 100 4.96 -3.34 -14.37
N PRO A 101 4.88 -2.01 -14.15
CA PRO A 101 5.96 -1.09 -14.51
C PRO A 101 7.30 -1.39 -13.83
N LEU A 102 7.31 -2.03 -12.65
CA LEU A 102 8.57 -2.43 -11.98
C LEU A 102 9.34 -3.48 -12.78
N LYS A 103 8.66 -4.31 -13.60
CA LYS A 103 9.35 -5.25 -14.52
C LYS A 103 10.17 -4.51 -15.57
N THR A 104 9.74 -3.33 -15.98
CA THR A 104 10.46 -2.46 -16.93
C THR A 104 11.82 -2.01 -16.37
N ILE A 105 11.88 -1.77 -15.04
CA ILE A 105 13.12 -1.37 -14.36
C ILE A 105 14.19 -2.46 -14.42
N LYS A 106 13.80 -3.73 -14.24
CA LYS A 106 14.71 -4.89 -14.36
C LYS A 106 15.39 -4.96 -15.74
N ARG A 107 14.67 -4.59 -16.79
CA ARG A 107 15.14 -4.70 -18.19
C ARG A 107 15.99 -3.52 -18.63
N LEU A 108 15.92 -2.39 -17.94
CA LEU A 108 16.75 -1.23 -18.21
C LEU A 108 17.97 -1.24 -17.27
N PRO A 109 19.16 -1.64 -17.73
CA PRO A 109 20.34 -1.82 -16.87
C PRO A 109 20.72 -0.53 -16.12
N LYS A 110 20.44 0.64 -16.71
CA LYS A 110 20.63 1.95 -16.07
C LYS A 110 19.68 2.16 -14.88
N LEU A 111 18.40 1.79 -14.99
CA LEU A 111 17.44 1.94 -13.89
C LEU A 111 17.64 0.87 -12.81
N LYS A 112 17.99 -0.36 -13.21
CA LYS A 112 18.35 -1.43 -12.29
C LYS A 112 19.50 -1.00 -11.37
N ALA A 113 20.57 -0.43 -11.95
CA ALA A 113 21.71 0.06 -11.16
C ALA A 113 21.30 1.13 -10.14
N VAL A 114 20.43 2.07 -10.51
CA VAL A 114 19.91 3.10 -9.58
C VAL A 114 19.12 2.45 -8.44
N PHE A 115 18.24 1.50 -8.74
CA PHE A 115 17.45 0.82 -7.72
C PHE A 115 18.33 -0.04 -6.78
N ASP A 116 19.31 -0.75 -7.33
CA ASP A 116 20.27 -1.55 -6.56
C ASP A 116 21.11 -0.65 -5.62
N CYS A 117 21.49 0.55 -6.06
CA CYS A 117 22.11 1.57 -5.21
C CYS A 117 21.17 2.03 -4.08
N VAL A 118 19.90 2.31 -4.38
CA VAL A 118 18.89 2.70 -3.37
C VAL A 118 18.72 1.61 -2.31
N VAL A 119 18.53 0.35 -2.73
CA VAL A 119 18.37 -0.79 -1.81
C VAL A 119 19.62 -0.99 -0.96
N THR A 120 20.81 -0.80 -1.53
CA THR A 120 22.06 -0.90 -0.78
C THR A 120 22.17 0.20 0.27
N SER A 121 21.85 1.45 -0.08
CA SER A 121 21.84 2.58 0.87
C SER A 121 20.78 2.40 1.95
N LEU A 122 19.61 1.83 1.62
CA LEU A 122 18.54 1.56 2.59
C LEU A 122 18.98 0.61 3.70
N LYS A 123 19.87 -0.35 3.45
CA LYS A 123 20.40 -1.23 4.50
C LYS A 123 21.09 -0.45 5.62
N ASN A 124 21.84 0.60 5.27
CA ASN A 124 22.50 1.44 6.26
C ASN A 124 21.50 2.33 6.99
N VAL A 125 20.51 2.88 6.26
CA VAL A 125 19.44 3.70 6.86
C VAL A 125 18.57 2.88 7.81
N PHE A 126 18.38 1.58 7.55
CA PHE A 126 17.56 0.70 8.38
C PHE A 126 18.07 0.61 9.83
N ASN A 127 19.39 0.63 10.05
CA ASN A 127 19.96 0.64 11.39
C ASN A 127 19.56 1.89 12.19
N ILE A 128 19.61 3.06 11.55
CA ILE A 128 19.17 4.33 12.16
C ILE A 128 17.66 4.32 12.38
N LEU A 129 16.90 3.77 11.42
CA LEU A 129 15.45 3.65 11.51
C LEU A 129 15.01 2.80 12.71
N ILE A 130 15.70 1.69 13.00
CA ILE A 130 15.42 0.87 14.19
C ILE A 130 15.57 1.69 15.48
N VAL A 131 16.67 2.43 15.61
CA VAL A 131 16.91 3.27 16.80
C VAL A 131 15.83 4.34 16.93
N TYR A 132 15.46 5.00 15.82
CA TYR A 132 14.36 5.96 15.79
C TYR A 132 13.01 5.32 16.18
N GLN A 133 12.68 4.12 15.69
CA GLN A 133 11.45 3.44 16.07
C GLN A 133 11.42 3.04 17.55
N LEU A 134 12.54 2.60 18.12
CA LEU A 134 12.63 2.31 19.56
C LEU A 134 12.37 3.57 20.40
N PHE A 135 12.94 4.70 19.99
CA PHE A 135 12.72 5.97 20.66
C PHE A 135 11.25 6.41 20.60
N MET A 136 10.64 6.32 19.42
CA MET A 136 9.21 6.60 19.24
C MET A 136 8.33 5.65 20.06
N PHE A 137 8.72 4.38 20.20
CA PHE A 137 8.02 3.40 21.02
C PHE A 137 8.03 3.75 22.50
N ILE A 138 9.16 4.20 23.05
CA ILE A 138 9.26 4.66 24.44
C ILE A 138 8.26 5.81 24.68
N PHE A 139 8.25 6.81 23.81
CA PHE A 139 7.30 7.91 23.93
C PHE A 139 5.86 7.49 23.71
N ALA A 140 5.59 6.54 22.82
CA ALA A 140 4.24 6.02 22.60
C ALA A 140 3.72 5.35 23.88
N VAL A 141 4.54 4.56 24.58
CA VAL A 141 4.15 3.94 25.85
C VAL A 141 3.89 4.99 26.93
N ILE A 142 4.77 5.99 27.06
CA ILE A 142 4.58 7.10 28.00
C ILE A 142 3.28 7.86 27.70
N ALA A 143 3.04 8.20 26.43
CA ALA A 143 1.88 8.94 26.01
C ALA A 143 0.58 8.16 26.22
N VAL A 144 0.58 6.84 25.99
CA VAL A 144 -0.57 5.98 26.31
C VAL A 144 -0.83 5.98 27.82
N GLN A 145 0.20 5.88 28.66
CA GLN A 145 0.00 5.89 30.12
C GLN A 145 -0.57 7.23 30.62
N LEU A 146 -0.14 8.35 30.03
CA LEU A 146 -0.58 9.69 30.44
C LEU A 146 -1.93 10.10 29.86
N PHE A 147 -2.21 9.72 28.61
CA PHE A 147 -3.28 10.32 27.81
C PHE A 147 -4.35 9.35 27.33
N LYS A 148 -4.27 8.07 27.69
CA LYS A 148 -5.31 7.10 27.34
C LYS A 148 -6.68 7.55 27.85
N GLY A 149 -7.67 7.58 26.96
CA GLY A 149 -9.03 7.99 27.29
C GLY A 149 -9.24 9.49 27.49
N LYS A 150 -8.23 10.34 27.27
CA LYS A 150 -8.33 11.80 27.47
C LYS A 150 -8.72 12.56 26.20
N PHE A 151 -8.49 11.99 25.03
CA PHE A 151 -8.71 12.63 23.72
C PHE A 151 -10.13 12.40 23.17
N PHE A 152 -11.13 12.47 24.04
CA PHE A 152 -12.53 12.43 23.65
C PHE A 152 -13.16 13.81 23.82
N TYR A 153 -14.07 14.15 22.93
CA TYR A 153 -14.78 15.42 22.92
C TYR A 153 -16.24 15.23 22.51
N CYS A 154 -17.10 16.12 22.97
CA CYS A 154 -18.46 16.21 22.46
C CYS A 154 -18.47 17.07 21.20
N ASN A 155 -19.29 16.70 20.22
CA ASN A 155 -19.57 17.54 19.05
C ASN A 155 -20.11 18.95 19.42
N ASP A 156 -20.81 19.06 20.56
CA ASP A 156 -21.28 20.33 21.09
C ASP A 156 -20.24 20.93 22.05
N SER A 157 -19.64 22.07 21.69
CA SER A 157 -18.63 22.78 22.50
C SER A 157 -19.15 23.23 23.87
N SER A 158 -20.46 23.22 24.09
CA SER A 158 -21.08 23.59 25.37
C SER A 158 -20.93 22.51 26.44
N MET A 159 -20.65 21.26 26.04
CA MET A 159 -20.63 20.10 26.93
C MET A 159 -19.22 19.51 27.03
N ASN A 160 -18.69 19.42 28.24
CA ASN A 160 -17.31 18.96 28.48
C ASN A 160 -17.22 17.51 28.96
N THR A 161 -18.34 16.95 29.45
CA THR A 161 -18.36 15.60 30.04
C THR A 161 -19.17 14.63 29.19
N GLU A 162 -18.75 13.36 29.12
CA GLU A 162 -19.48 12.30 28.42
C GLU A 162 -20.94 12.16 28.89
N LYS A 163 -21.18 12.29 30.20
CA LYS A 163 -22.52 12.22 30.80
C LYS A 163 -23.45 13.35 30.33
N GLU A 164 -22.88 14.52 30.03
CA GLU A 164 -23.60 15.72 29.58
C GLU A 164 -23.80 15.73 28.05
N CYS A 165 -22.97 14.98 27.32
CA CYS A 165 -23.02 14.84 25.86
C CYS A 165 -24.16 13.92 25.39
N GLN A 166 -25.38 14.20 25.84
CA GLN A 166 -26.60 13.46 25.49
C GLN A 166 -27.67 14.39 24.93
N GLY A 167 -28.56 13.84 24.11
CA GLY A 167 -29.64 14.58 23.47
C GLY A 167 -29.22 15.25 22.15
N TYR A 168 -29.82 16.40 21.86
CA TYR A 168 -29.65 17.12 20.60
C TYR A 168 -29.21 18.56 20.88
N TYR A 169 -28.43 19.12 19.96
CA TYR A 169 -28.03 20.52 19.99
C TYR A 169 -28.30 21.14 18.61
N ILE A 170 -28.44 22.46 18.59
CA ILE A 170 -28.64 23.23 17.36
C ILE A 170 -27.26 23.71 16.92
N ASP A 171 -26.83 23.23 15.77
CA ASP A 171 -25.60 23.70 15.14
C ASP A 171 -25.88 25.01 14.40
N TYR A 172 -25.28 26.10 14.87
CA TYR A 172 -25.36 27.42 14.23
C TYR A 172 -24.28 27.55 13.16
N GLY A 173 -24.32 26.65 12.17
CA GLY A 173 -23.48 26.77 10.98
C GLY A 173 -23.80 28.06 10.21
N ARG A 174 -22.84 28.56 9.42
CA ARG A 174 -22.96 29.85 8.71
C ARG A 174 -24.19 29.97 7.79
N ASP A 175 -24.70 28.85 7.28
CA ASP A 175 -25.77 28.84 6.26
C ASP A 175 -27.09 28.19 6.69
N LYS A 176 -27.12 27.31 7.71
CA LYS A 176 -28.34 26.61 8.14
C LYS A 176 -28.32 26.24 9.62
N LYS A 177 -29.49 26.33 10.26
CA LYS A 177 -29.74 25.80 11.62
C LYS A 177 -30.17 24.35 11.49
N GLU A 178 -29.32 23.42 11.91
CA GLU A 178 -29.61 22.00 11.89
C GLU A 178 -29.61 21.43 13.31
N VAL A 179 -30.61 20.60 13.61
CA VAL A 179 -30.66 19.86 14.87
C VAL A 179 -29.80 18.60 14.68
N LYS A 180 -28.66 18.55 15.37
CA LYS A 180 -27.74 17.41 15.34
C LYS A 180 -27.77 16.69 16.68
N ARG A 181 -27.60 15.36 16.64
CA ARG A 181 -27.47 14.56 17.85
C ARG A 181 -26.09 14.81 18.47
N ARG A 182 -26.03 14.97 19.79
CA ARG A 182 -24.76 15.00 20.52
C ARG A 182 -24.13 13.62 20.47
N GLU A 183 -22.86 13.59 20.12
CA GLU A 183 -22.09 12.36 20.00
C GLU A 183 -20.73 12.58 20.66
N TRP A 184 -20.38 11.68 21.57
CA TRP A 184 -19.07 11.61 22.19
C TRP A 184 -18.11 10.96 21.20
N LYS A 185 -17.25 11.77 20.60
CA LYS A 185 -16.32 11.35 19.54
C LYS A 185 -14.90 11.39 20.06
N ARG A 186 -14.06 10.55 19.45
CA ARG A 186 -12.62 10.55 19.68
C ARG A 186 -11.94 11.35 18.57
N HIS A 187 -10.89 12.08 18.90
CA HIS A 187 -10.03 12.70 17.89
C HIS A 187 -9.40 11.65 16.97
N GLU A 188 -9.13 12.03 15.71
CA GLU A 188 -8.47 11.16 14.72
C GLU A 188 -7.05 10.77 15.20
N PHE A 189 -6.35 11.70 15.84
CA PHE A 189 -5.08 11.48 16.51
C PHE A 189 -5.29 11.32 18.02
N HIS A 190 -4.95 10.15 18.57
CA HIS A 190 -5.20 9.82 19.97
C HIS A 190 -4.22 8.78 20.51
N TYR A 191 -4.10 8.69 21.83
CA TYR A 191 -3.12 7.84 22.53
C TYR A 191 -3.76 6.67 23.29
N ASP A 192 -4.84 6.08 22.75
CA ASP A 192 -5.54 4.98 23.45
C ASP A 192 -4.78 3.65 23.38
N ASN A 193 -4.06 3.43 22.28
CA ASN A 193 -3.29 2.22 21.99
C ASN A 193 -1.92 2.60 21.45
N VAL A 194 -0.91 1.76 21.70
CA VAL A 194 0.48 2.02 21.29
C VAL A 194 0.62 2.22 19.77
N CYS A 195 -0.13 1.47 18.96
CA CYS A 195 -0.08 1.62 17.50
C CYS A 195 -0.59 2.99 17.02
N TRP A 196 -1.67 3.50 17.63
CA TRP A 196 -2.21 4.82 17.32
C TRP A 196 -1.32 5.93 17.87
N ALA A 197 -0.77 5.75 19.08
CA ALA A 197 0.21 6.66 19.67
C ALA A 197 1.46 6.80 18.80
N LEU A 198 1.98 5.71 18.23
CA LEU A 198 3.10 5.75 17.28
C LEU A 198 2.75 6.54 16.02
N LEU A 199 1.54 6.34 15.48
CA LEU A 199 1.07 7.09 14.31
C LEU A 199 0.95 8.58 14.61
N THR A 200 0.37 8.95 15.75
CA THR A 200 0.24 10.35 16.18
C THR A 200 1.60 10.99 16.47
N LEU A 201 2.53 10.29 17.10
CA LEU A 201 3.88 10.83 17.29
C LEU A 201 4.61 11.00 15.95
N PHE A 202 4.40 10.07 15.01
CA PHE A 202 4.98 10.19 13.67
C PHE A 202 4.46 11.45 12.96
N THR A 203 3.16 11.71 12.97
CA THR A 203 2.60 12.92 12.34
C THR A 203 3.13 14.20 13.00
N VAL A 204 3.20 14.25 14.33
CA VAL A 204 3.82 15.37 15.06
C VAL A 204 5.29 15.56 14.66
N SER A 205 6.06 14.47 14.50
CA SER A 205 7.46 14.56 14.09
C SER A 205 7.66 15.05 12.65
N THR A 206 6.67 14.84 11.78
CA THR A 206 6.67 15.36 10.40
C THR A 206 6.27 16.84 10.31
N GLY A 207 5.75 17.42 11.40
CA GLY A 207 5.27 18.80 11.43
C GLY A 207 3.93 19.02 10.69
N GLU A 208 3.34 17.99 10.10
CA GLU A 208 2.01 18.06 9.51
C GLU A 208 0.94 17.91 10.60
N GLY A 209 0.06 18.93 10.73
CA GLY A 209 -1.02 18.92 11.72
C GLY A 209 -0.66 19.44 13.12
N TRP A 210 0.53 20.04 13.29
CA TRP A 210 0.91 20.77 14.50
C TRP A 210 1.12 22.27 14.17
N PRO A 211 0.46 23.24 14.82
CA PRO A 211 -0.54 23.16 15.88
C PRO A 211 -1.98 23.23 15.31
N GLN A 212 -2.79 22.21 15.59
CA GLN A 212 -4.25 22.25 15.40
C GLN A 212 -4.95 22.62 16.71
#